data_AF-A0A521S8G4-F1
#
_entry.id   AF-A0A521S8G4-F1
#
_cell.length_a   1.000
_cell.length_b   1.000
_cell.length_c   1.000
_cell.angle_alpha   90.00
_cell.angle_beta   90.00
_cell.angle_gamma   90.00
#
_symmetry.space_group_name_H-M   'P 1'
#
loop_
_entity.id
_entity.type
_entity.pdbx_description
1 polymer ?
#
loop_
_entity_poly.entity_id
_entity_poly.type
_entity_poly.pdbx_seq_one_letter_code
_entity_poly.pdbx_strand_id
1 'polypeptide(L)'
;MTEKDIVNLLHRVKDAPELGGGFDDARAERCMNRFWNELGVEAPKPVPYGLREYADYALFVLSHAVARPLAVGTSVFALIFGGWVTTVNASFSSLPGDVLYPVKLATERMQLTLASSGVRRARLHADFASRRLQEVGELSVSSRPGREAQLKAAVEGFTQEMVSAKEQLDAVGIDSPSEAVDLALVLDQKADEYQALLTQGSSGEPSVMQEVADAQAAVDQVNSTAVETLVNAQEQNGGDPRVIERNFQSQLTSVRSLIALSTARLTAIKEAISKADALDADRGSRIAQARQAVTSQEKPISEATNAFAVGGYRRAFEALDAVEQAIDGVQPTILELELSLTAPAPESPPNF
;
A
#
# COMPACT_ATOMS: atom_id res chain seq x y z
N MET A 1 7.81 39.39 83.21
CA MET A 1 9.00 40.07 82.66
C MET A 1 8.60 41.47 82.24
N THR A 2 9.37 42.50 82.62
CA THR A 2 9.18 43.86 82.07
C THR A 2 9.82 43.95 80.68
N GLU A 3 9.43 44.92 79.85
CA GLU A 3 9.95 45.10 78.48
C GLU A 3 11.48 45.19 78.44
N LYS A 4 12.09 45.86 79.44
CA LYS A 4 13.55 45.92 79.60
C LYS A 4 14.19 44.56 79.86
N ASP A 5 13.51 43.68 80.59
CA ASP A 5 14.02 42.33 80.85
C ASP A 5 14.06 41.48 79.59
N ILE A 6 13.06 41.63 78.71
CA ILE A 6 12.96 40.94 77.43
C ILE A 6 14.05 41.40 76.47
N VAL A 7 14.27 42.72 76.37
CA VAL A 7 15.33 43.28 75.52
C VAL A 7 16.72 42.82 76.01
N ASN A 8 16.94 42.81 77.32
CA ASN A 8 18.19 42.31 77.90
C ASN A 8 18.38 40.79 77.69
N LEU A 9 17.29 40.00 77.70
CA LEU A 9 17.34 38.58 77.38
C LEU A 9 17.75 38.36 75.91
N LEU A 10 17.11 39.08 74.98
CA LEU A 10 17.38 38.97 73.55
C LEU A 10 18.82 39.34 73.20
N HIS A 11 19.37 40.38 73.81
CA HIS A 11 20.79 40.73 73.66
C HIS A 11 21.72 39.61 74.16
N ARG A 12 21.37 38.97 75.28
CA ARG A 12 22.18 37.89 75.87
C ARG A 12 22.16 36.61 75.03
N VAL A 13 21.01 36.29 74.44
CA VAL A 13 20.81 35.09 73.62
C VAL A 13 21.43 35.28 72.24
N LYS A 14 21.33 36.48 71.64
CA LYS A 14 21.87 36.78 70.30
C LYS A 14 23.37 36.50 70.19
N ASP A 15 24.14 36.83 71.22
CA ASP A 15 25.60 36.71 71.21
C ASP A 15 26.09 35.34 71.74
N ALA A 16 25.18 34.38 71.93
CA ALA A 16 25.56 33.04 72.39
C ALA A 16 26.36 32.29 71.30
N PRO A 17 27.54 31.73 71.61
CA PRO A 17 28.39 31.02 70.65
C PRO A 17 27.76 29.73 70.08
N GLU A 18 26.58 29.35 70.58
CA GLU A 18 25.80 28.19 70.15
C GLU A 18 24.95 28.47 68.90
N LEU A 19 24.66 29.74 68.60
CA LEU A 19 23.92 30.17 67.40
C LEU A 19 24.83 30.36 66.17
N GLY A 20 26.16 30.28 66.35
CA GLY A 20 27.15 30.46 65.30
C GLY A 20 27.71 29.15 64.75
N GLY A 21 27.21 28.72 63.59
CA GLY A 21 27.89 27.79 62.68
C GLY A 21 27.70 26.29 62.96
N GLY A 22 26.80 25.67 62.20
CA GLY A 22 26.60 24.21 62.12
C GLY A 22 25.13 23.82 62.35
N PHE A 23 24.44 23.39 61.29
CA PHE A 23 23.07 22.85 61.35
C PHE A 23 23.09 21.42 61.92
N ASP A 24 23.38 21.31 63.22
CA ASP A 24 23.22 20.07 63.99
C ASP A 24 21.89 20.14 64.74
N ASP A 25 20.95 19.26 64.37
CA ASP A 25 19.60 19.21 64.93
C ASP A 25 19.63 19.08 66.46
N ALA A 26 20.58 18.31 67.01
CA ALA A 26 20.71 18.14 68.45
C ALA A 26 21.18 19.44 69.14
N ARG A 27 21.96 20.28 68.44
CA ARG A 27 22.43 21.58 68.95
C ARG A 27 21.32 22.63 68.89
N ALA A 28 20.54 22.64 67.81
CA ALA A 28 19.37 23.52 67.67
C ALA A 28 18.32 23.23 68.75
N GLU A 29 18.04 21.96 69.01
CA GLU A 29 17.08 21.53 70.03
C GLU A 29 17.54 21.94 71.45
N ARG A 30 18.83 21.76 71.78
CA ARG A 30 19.39 22.20 73.08
C ARG A 30 19.29 23.72 73.27
N CYS A 31 19.60 24.49 72.23
CA CYS A 31 19.52 25.96 72.28
C CYS A 31 18.07 26.41 72.51
N MET A 32 17.13 25.80 71.79
CA MET A 32 15.72 26.16 71.89
C MET A 32 15.10 25.75 73.22
N ASN A 33 15.47 24.59 73.76
CA ASN A 33 15.07 24.17 75.10
C ASN A 33 15.61 25.10 76.20
N ARG A 34 16.84 25.60 76.08
CA ARG A 34 17.38 26.62 77.00
C ARG A 34 16.59 27.92 76.90
N PHE A 35 16.30 28.39 75.69
CA PHE A 35 15.53 29.61 75.45
C PHE A 35 14.13 29.55 76.09
N TRP A 36 13.42 28.43 75.92
CA TRP A 36 12.11 28.21 76.54
C TRP A 36 12.19 28.19 78.07
N ASN A 37 13.20 27.51 78.63
CA ASN A 37 13.44 27.49 80.09
C ASN A 37 13.74 28.88 80.65
N GLU A 38 14.54 29.70 79.97
CA GLU A 38 14.84 31.08 80.41
C GLU A 38 13.63 32.01 80.34
N LEU A 39 12.70 31.76 79.42
CA LEU A 39 11.41 32.45 79.35
C LEU A 39 10.41 31.95 80.41
N GLY A 40 10.71 30.86 81.12
CA GLY A 40 9.80 30.24 82.09
C GLY A 40 8.55 29.62 81.45
N VAL A 41 8.63 29.26 80.17
CA VAL A 41 7.52 28.67 79.40
C VAL A 41 7.91 27.24 79.01
N GLU A 42 7.00 26.28 79.20
CA GLU A 42 7.25 24.91 78.74
C GLU A 42 7.42 24.88 77.22
N ALA A 43 8.48 24.22 76.74
CA ALA A 43 8.73 24.07 75.32
C ALA A 43 7.54 23.36 74.63
N PRO A 44 7.11 23.81 73.44
CA PRO A 44 6.05 23.14 72.70
C PRO A 44 6.47 21.70 72.39
N LYS A 45 5.64 20.73 72.80
CA LYS A 45 5.90 19.31 72.52
C LYS A 45 5.78 19.07 71.01
N PRO A 46 6.71 18.33 70.37
CA PRO A 46 6.56 17.97 68.97
C PRO A 46 5.26 17.18 68.79
N VAL A 47 4.38 17.68 67.94
CA VAL A 47 3.15 16.98 67.58
C VAL A 47 3.55 15.79 66.72
N PRO A 48 3.29 14.53 67.11
CA PRO A 48 3.62 13.39 66.26
C PRO A 48 2.80 13.47 64.99
N TYR A 49 3.45 13.41 63.82
CA TYR A 49 2.75 13.25 62.55
C TYR A 49 2.00 11.92 62.56
N GLY A 50 0.72 11.95 62.21
CA GLY A 50 -0.10 10.77 62.07
C GLY A 50 0.26 9.98 60.80
N LEU A 51 -0.22 8.75 60.75
CA LEU A 51 -0.06 7.88 59.58
C LEU A 51 -0.64 8.51 58.29
N ARG A 52 -1.66 9.36 58.45
CA ARG A 52 -2.29 10.07 57.33
C ARG A 52 -1.34 11.10 56.71
N GLU A 53 -0.64 11.91 57.50
CA GLU A 53 0.31 12.89 56.96
C GLU A 53 1.48 12.21 56.26
N TYR A 54 1.96 11.07 56.76
CA TYR A 54 2.98 10.27 56.07
C TYR A 54 2.48 9.67 54.76
N ALA A 55 1.23 9.18 54.72
CA ALA A 55 0.63 8.66 53.50
C ALA A 55 0.44 9.77 52.45
N ASP A 56 -0.04 10.94 52.86
CA ASP A 56 -0.22 12.10 51.97
C ASP A 56 1.13 12.58 51.43
N TYR A 57 2.18 12.63 52.26
CA TYR A 57 3.54 12.95 51.82
C TYR A 57 4.09 11.90 50.83
N ALA A 58 3.91 10.61 51.12
CA ALA A 58 4.36 9.54 50.24
C ALA A 58 3.65 9.60 48.88
N LEU A 59 2.33 9.80 48.85
CA LEU A 59 1.55 9.97 47.63
C LEU A 59 1.95 11.22 46.84
N PHE A 60 2.25 12.32 47.54
CA PHE A 60 2.73 13.56 46.94
C PHE A 60 4.09 13.37 46.24
N VAL A 61 5.04 12.69 46.89
CA VAL A 61 6.36 12.39 46.30
C VAL A 61 6.22 11.44 45.11
N LEU A 62 5.39 10.41 45.24
CA LEU A 62 5.21 9.38 44.21
C LEU A 62 4.53 9.96 42.95
N SER A 63 3.52 10.81 43.12
CA SER A 63 2.87 11.51 41.99
C SER A 63 3.83 12.44 41.23
N HIS A 64 4.70 13.18 41.93
CA HIS A 64 5.67 14.08 41.29
C HIS A 64 6.87 13.35 40.66
N ALA A 65 7.25 12.19 41.20
CA ALA A 65 8.31 11.35 40.64
C ALA A 65 7.91 10.67 39.32
N VAL A 66 6.63 10.31 39.17
CA VAL A 66 6.11 9.64 37.96
C VAL A 66 5.60 10.64 36.92
N ALA A 67 4.93 11.72 37.32
CA ALA A 67 4.31 12.66 36.39
C ALA A 67 5.32 13.37 35.46
N ARG A 68 6.51 13.71 35.96
CA ARG A 68 7.55 14.41 35.18
C ARG A 68 8.14 13.57 34.05
N PRO A 69 8.67 12.35 34.28
CA PRO A 69 9.17 11.51 33.18
C PRO A 69 8.03 11.06 32.25
N LEU A 70 6.80 10.89 32.75
CA LEU A 70 5.66 10.55 31.91
C LEU A 70 5.27 11.72 30.99
N ALA A 71 5.24 12.95 31.49
CA ALA A 71 4.98 14.15 30.68
C ALA A 71 6.07 14.37 29.62
N VAL A 72 7.35 14.20 29.99
CA VAL A 72 8.46 14.29 29.02
C VAL A 72 8.38 13.16 28.01
N GLY A 73 8.13 11.91 28.45
CA GLY A 73 7.98 10.75 27.58
C GLY A 73 6.83 10.91 26.60
N THR A 74 5.66 11.34 27.07
CA THR A 74 4.51 11.65 26.21
C THR A 74 4.76 12.85 25.29
N SER A 75 5.52 13.86 25.70
CA SER A 75 5.86 15.00 24.84
C SER A 75 6.85 14.61 23.73
N VAL A 76 7.87 13.81 24.06
CA VAL A 76 8.81 13.26 23.09
C VAL A 76 8.09 12.29 22.15
N PHE A 77 7.21 11.45 22.68
CA PHE A 77 6.33 10.59 21.89
C PHE A 77 5.42 11.43 20.99
N ALA A 78 4.80 12.50 21.48
CA ALA A 78 3.98 13.40 20.68
C ALA A 78 4.79 14.24 19.68
N LEU A 79 6.08 14.47 19.86
CA LEU A 79 6.91 15.14 18.86
C LEU A 79 7.39 14.17 17.77
N ILE A 80 7.71 12.94 18.14
CA ILE A 80 8.11 11.87 17.20
C ILE A 80 6.90 11.34 16.42
N PHE A 81 5.76 11.18 17.09
CA PHE A 81 4.54 10.57 16.55
C PHE A 81 3.37 11.56 16.37
N GLY A 82 3.44 12.80 16.84
CA GLY A 82 2.36 13.79 16.61
C GLY A 82 2.32 14.31 15.17
N GLY A 83 3.38 14.10 14.39
CA GLY A 83 3.31 14.21 12.93
C GLY A 83 2.51 13.08 12.27
N TRP A 84 2.35 11.92 12.91
CA TRP A 84 1.79 10.70 12.31
C TRP A 84 0.36 10.88 11.79
N VAL A 85 -0.48 11.66 12.46
CA VAL A 85 -1.88 11.87 12.03
C VAL A 85 -1.96 12.67 10.72
N THR A 86 -1.02 13.58 10.45
CA THR A 86 -0.93 14.29 9.17
C THR A 86 -0.09 13.54 8.13
N THR A 87 0.96 12.83 8.56
CA THR A 87 1.90 12.11 7.68
C THR A 87 1.29 10.83 7.10
N VAL A 88 0.42 10.13 7.83
CA VAL A 88 -0.26 8.93 7.30
C VAL A 88 -1.15 9.29 6.11
N ASN A 89 -1.90 10.39 6.19
CA ASN A 89 -2.76 10.83 5.09
C ASN A 89 -1.95 11.28 3.86
N ALA A 90 -0.83 11.98 4.06
CA ALA A 90 0.08 12.37 2.97
C ALA A 90 0.89 11.19 2.40
N SER A 91 1.17 10.16 3.20
CA SER A 91 1.85 8.95 2.73
C SER A 91 0.94 8.10 1.83
N PHE A 92 -0.39 8.18 1.96
CA PHE A 92 -1.28 7.47 1.03
C PHE A 92 -1.21 8.04 -0.40
N SER A 93 -0.95 9.34 -0.55
CA SER A 93 -0.76 9.99 -1.85
C SER A 93 0.70 10.05 -2.33
N SER A 94 1.66 9.45 -1.61
CA SER A 94 3.07 9.50 -2.03
C SER A 94 3.34 8.54 -3.19
N LEU A 95 4.06 8.99 -4.21
CA LEU A 95 4.48 8.17 -5.35
C LEU A 95 5.86 7.53 -5.10
N PRO A 96 6.25 6.49 -5.86
CA PRO A 96 7.62 5.99 -5.84
C PRO A 96 8.63 7.13 -5.96
N GLY A 97 9.65 7.13 -5.10
CA GLY A 97 10.66 8.20 -5.02
C GLY A 97 10.29 9.39 -4.13
N ASP A 98 9.04 9.54 -3.68
CA ASP A 98 8.68 10.54 -2.68
C ASP A 98 9.20 10.12 -1.28
N VAL A 99 9.53 11.12 -0.44
CA VAL A 99 10.14 10.92 0.90
C VAL A 99 9.32 10.00 1.80
N LEU A 100 7.99 10.03 1.68
CA LEU A 100 7.07 9.24 2.51
C LEU A 100 6.68 7.90 1.89
N TYR A 101 7.15 7.57 0.69
CA TYR A 101 6.82 6.30 0.03
C TYR A 101 7.26 5.06 0.83
N PRO A 102 8.45 5.03 1.46
CA PRO A 102 8.82 3.91 2.34
C PRO A 102 7.86 3.72 3.52
N VAL A 103 7.24 4.81 4.01
CA VAL A 103 6.24 4.75 5.09
C VAL A 103 4.93 4.12 4.58
N LYS A 104 4.52 4.43 3.35
CA LYS A 104 3.39 3.76 2.68
C LYS A 104 3.63 2.25 2.62
N LEU A 105 4.77 1.82 2.09
CA LEU A 105 5.11 0.39 1.98
C LEU A 105 5.20 -0.30 3.35
N ALA A 106 5.73 0.37 4.37
CA ALA A 106 5.78 -0.18 5.73
C ALA A 106 4.37 -0.40 6.31
N THR A 107 3.44 0.53 6.03
CA THR A 107 2.04 0.42 6.46
C THR A 107 1.34 -0.75 5.75
N GLU A 108 1.60 -0.94 4.46
CA GLU A 108 1.08 -2.06 3.66
C GLU A 108 1.58 -3.42 4.20
N ARG A 109 2.87 -3.53 4.53
CA ARG A 109 3.45 -4.73 5.15
C ARG A 109 2.87 -5.05 6.54
N MET A 110 2.56 -4.03 7.35
CA MET A 110 1.86 -4.24 8.61
C MET A 110 0.45 -4.79 8.40
N GLN A 111 -0.28 -4.30 7.40
CA GLN A 111 -1.61 -4.84 7.05
C GLN A 111 -1.54 -6.32 6.66
N LEU A 112 -0.54 -6.71 5.86
CA LEU A 112 -0.31 -8.12 5.50
C LEU A 112 0.02 -8.99 6.73
N THR A 113 0.85 -8.48 7.63
CA THR A 113 1.25 -9.21 8.86
C THR A 113 0.06 -9.41 9.80
N LEU A 114 -0.84 -8.43 9.89
CA LEU A 114 -2.06 -8.50 10.69
C LEU A 114 -3.19 -9.31 10.02
N ALA A 115 -3.08 -9.61 8.73
CA ALA A 115 -4.02 -10.45 8.02
C ALA A 115 -3.82 -11.94 8.39
N SER A 116 -4.81 -12.49 9.09
CA SER A 116 -4.76 -13.83 9.66
C SER A 116 -5.12 -14.98 8.71
N SER A 117 -5.70 -14.69 7.54
CA SER A 117 -6.09 -15.71 6.55
C SER A 117 -5.45 -15.44 5.18
N GLY A 118 -5.18 -16.51 4.42
CA GLY A 118 -4.67 -16.45 3.05
C GLY A 118 -5.58 -15.63 2.14
N VAL A 119 -6.91 -15.80 2.27
CA VAL A 119 -7.91 -15.00 1.54
C VAL A 119 -7.75 -13.51 1.82
N ARG A 120 -7.54 -13.10 3.08
CA ARG A 120 -7.38 -11.68 3.43
C ARG A 120 -6.06 -11.13 2.91
N ARG A 121 -4.98 -11.93 2.93
CA ARG A 121 -3.68 -11.53 2.37
C ARG A 121 -3.75 -11.35 0.86
N ALA A 122 -4.38 -12.28 0.16
CA ALA A 122 -4.56 -12.20 -1.29
C ALA A 122 -5.39 -10.97 -1.71
N ARG A 123 -6.46 -10.65 -0.96
CA ARG A 123 -7.23 -9.40 -1.16
C ARG A 123 -6.38 -8.15 -0.94
N LEU A 124 -5.54 -8.13 0.09
CA LEU A 124 -4.62 -7.01 0.33
C LEU A 124 -3.60 -6.86 -0.80
N HIS A 125 -3.01 -7.96 -1.28
CA HIS A 125 -2.13 -7.93 -2.45
C HIS A 125 -2.84 -7.38 -3.69
N ALA A 126 -4.08 -7.83 -3.95
CA ALA A 126 -4.89 -7.26 -5.04
C ALA A 126 -5.13 -5.75 -4.84
N ASP A 127 -5.48 -5.30 -3.64
CA ASP A 127 -5.67 -3.87 -3.35
C ASP A 127 -4.39 -3.06 -3.55
N PHE A 128 -3.23 -3.60 -3.16
CA PHE A 128 -1.93 -2.94 -3.34
C PHE A 128 -1.54 -2.90 -4.81
N ALA A 129 -1.79 -3.97 -5.58
CA ALA A 129 -1.65 -3.95 -7.03
C ALA A 129 -2.48 -2.82 -7.67
N SER A 130 -3.75 -2.67 -7.27
CA SER A 130 -4.60 -1.57 -7.76
C SER A 130 -3.99 -0.19 -7.46
N ARG A 131 -3.41 0.00 -6.26
CA ARG A 131 -2.72 1.26 -5.91
C ARG A 131 -1.49 1.50 -6.77
N ARG A 132 -0.67 0.47 -7.03
CA ARG A 132 0.49 0.58 -7.91
C ARG A 132 0.08 0.99 -9.33
N LEU A 133 -1.04 0.49 -9.86
CA LEU A 133 -1.57 0.94 -11.15
C LEU A 133 -2.09 2.38 -11.15
N GLN A 134 -2.68 2.85 -10.04
CA GLN A 134 -3.04 4.27 -9.91
C GLN A 134 -1.78 5.13 -9.93
N GLU A 135 -0.72 4.70 -9.26
CA GLU A 135 0.59 5.37 -9.28
C GLU A 135 1.18 5.39 -10.70
N VAL A 136 1.07 4.29 -11.48
CA VAL A 136 1.43 4.26 -12.91
C VAL A 136 0.65 5.32 -13.67
N GLY A 137 -0.68 5.37 -13.55
CA GLY A 137 -1.53 6.34 -14.24
C GLY A 137 -1.19 7.80 -13.90
N GLU A 138 -0.93 8.09 -12.62
CA GLU A 138 -0.49 9.42 -12.18
C GLU A 138 0.89 9.79 -12.73
N LEU A 139 1.82 8.84 -12.73
CA LEU A 139 3.18 9.04 -13.24
C LEU A 139 3.20 9.25 -14.74
N SER A 140 2.37 8.54 -15.51
CA SER A 140 2.33 8.62 -16.97
C SER A 140 1.95 10.00 -17.52
N VAL A 141 1.16 10.77 -16.78
CA VAL A 141 0.79 12.15 -17.15
C VAL A 141 1.62 13.23 -16.45
N SER A 142 2.55 12.84 -15.57
CA SER A 142 3.38 13.77 -14.80
C SER A 142 4.61 14.24 -15.59
N SER A 143 5.14 15.43 -15.25
CA SER A 143 6.41 15.95 -15.79
C SER A 143 7.52 16.01 -14.74
N ARG A 144 7.48 15.14 -13.72
CA ARG A 144 8.41 15.15 -12.59
C ARG A 144 9.78 14.60 -12.99
N PRO A 145 10.89 15.08 -12.38
CA PRO A 145 12.21 14.50 -12.60
C PRO A 145 12.25 13.06 -12.06
N GLY A 146 12.94 12.16 -12.77
CA GLY A 146 13.04 10.74 -12.39
C GLY A 146 11.76 9.92 -12.65
N ARG A 147 10.76 10.48 -13.34
CA ARG A 147 9.48 9.82 -13.68
C ARG A 147 9.65 8.42 -14.24
N GLU A 148 10.60 8.22 -15.15
CA GLU A 148 10.85 6.93 -15.80
C GLU A 148 11.21 5.83 -14.78
N ALA A 149 12.16 6.11 -13.88
CA ALA A 149 12.53 5.18 -12.82
C ALA A 149 11.39 4.92 -11.83
N GLN A 150 10.55 5.94 -11.58
CA GLN A 150 9.37 5.82 -10.72
C GLN A 150 8.27 4.99 -11.37
N LEU A 151 8.05 5.16 -12.67
CA LEU A 151 7.09 4.41 -13.46
C LEU A 151 7.50 2.93 -13.49
N LYS A 152 8.77 2.65 -13.78
CA LYS A 152 9.35 1.32 -13.67
C LYS A 152 9.13 0.70 -12.29
N ALA A 153 9.46 1.41 -11.21
CA ALA A 153 9.26 0.91 -9.85
C ALA A 153 7.78 0.65 -9.50
N ALA A 154 6.85 1.45 -10.04
CA ALA A 154 5.42 1.24 -9.85
C ALA A 154 4.94 -0.03 -10.58
N VAL A 155 5.38 -0.23 -11.83
CA VAL A 155 5.04 -1.43 -12.63
C VAL A 155 5.66 -2.68 -12.00
N GLU A 156 6.94 -2.65 -11.60
CA GLU A 156 7.58 -3.77 -10.88
C GLU A 156 6.86 -4.10 -9.57
N GLY A 157 6.49 -3.06 -8.81
CA GLY A 157 5.71 -3.22 -7.58
C GLY A 157 4.35 -3.88 -7.84
N PHE A 158 3.65 -3.45 -8.89
CA PHE A 158 2.41 -4.10 -9.33
C PHE A 158 2.61 -5.59 -9.64
N THR A 159 3.62 -5.93 -10.44
CA THR A 159 3.96 -7.32 -10.80
C THR A 159 4.20 -8.16 -9.55
N GLN A 160 4.94 -7.62 -8.58
CA GLN A 160 5.22 -8.33 -7.32
C GLN A 160 3.96 -8.60 -6.49
N GLU A 161 3.02 -7.65 -6.43
CA GLU A 161 1.75 -7.83 -5.73
C GLU A 161 0.88 -8.90 -6.43
N MET A 162 0.88 -8.95 -7.77
CA MET A 162 0.15 -9.99 -8.52
C MET A 162 0.74 -11.40 -8.29
N VAL A 163 2.07 -11.54 -8.32
CA VAL A 163 2.74 -12.80 -7.99
C VAL A 163 2.39 -13.24 -6.56
N SER A 164 2.41 -12.32 -5.61
CA SER A 164 2.07 -12.62 -4.21
C SER A 164 0.59 -13.01 -4.05
N ALA A 165 -0.32 -12.36 -4.77
CA ALA A 165 -1.74 -12.70 -4.79
C ALA A 165 -1.96 -14.13 -5.33
N LYS A 166 -1.27 -14.49 -6.42
CA LYS A 166 -1.27 -15.86 -6.97
C LYS A 166 -0.81 -16.88 -5.94
N GLU A 167 0.32 -16.64 -5.28
CA GLU A 167 0.87 -17.55 -4.27
C GLU A 167 -0.11 -17.79 -3.11
N GLN A 168 -0.83 -16.75 -2.69
CA GLN A 168 -1.88 -16.91 -1.67
C GLN A 168 -3.09 -17.70 -2.19
N LEU A 169 -3.48 -17.52 -3.46
CA LEU A 169 -4.53 -18.33 -4.08
C LEU A 169 -4.15 -19.80 -4.15
N ASP A 170 -2.93 -20.11 -4.60
CA ASP A 170 -2.40 -21.47 -4.67
C ASP A 170 -2.42 -22.14 -3.28
N ALA A 171 -1.97 -21.42 -2.25
CA ALA A 171 -1.95 -21.93 -0.88
C ALA A 171 -3.38 -22.19 -0.33
N VAL A 172 -4.32 -21.27 -0.56
CA VAL A 172 -5.72 -21.46 -0.13
C VAL A 172 -6.41 -22.58 -0.90
N GLY A 173 -6.08 -22.77 -2.18
CA GLY A 173 -6.60 -23.86 -3.01
C GLY A 173 -6.30 -25.25 -2.45
N ILE A 174 -5.17 -25.40 -1.77
CA ILE A 174 -4.75 -26.65 -1.11
C ILE A 174 -5.56 -26.88 0.18
N ASP A 175 -5.70 -25.83 1.01
CA ASP A 175 -6.23 -25.96 2.37
C ASP A 175 -7.76 -25.85 2.45
N SER A 176 -8.39 -25.04 1.57
CA SER A 176 -9.80 -24.68 1.67
C SER A 176 -10.41 -24.36 0.29
N PRO A 177 -10.87 -25.40 -0.44
CA PRO A 177 -11.38 -25.25 -1.81
C PRO A 177 -12.53 -24.26 -1.97
N SER A 178 -13.43 -24.16 -0.98
CA SER A 178 -14.53 -23.18 -1.02
C SER A 178 -14.06 -21.73 -0.88
N GLU A 179 -13.05 -21.49 -0.04
CA GLU A 179 -12.45 -20.16 0.13
C GLU A 179 -11.61 -19.76 -1.09
N ALA A 180 -11.00 -20.74 -1.76
CA ALA A 180 -10.25 -20.54 -2.99
C ALA A 180 -11.14 -20.05 -4.14
N VAL A 181 -12.39 -20.52 -4.23
CA VAL A 181 -13.37 -20.04 -5.21
C VAL A 181 -13.70 -18.56 -4.99
N ASP A 182 -13.99 -18.17 -3.75
CA ASP A 182 -14.29 -16.77 -3.41
C ASP A 182 -13.11 -15.84 -3.69
N LEU A 183 -11.89 -16.33 -3.49
CA LEU A 183 -10.68 -15.58 -3.79
C LEU A 183 -10.41 -15.49 -5.30
N ALA A 184 -10.54 -16.60 -6.02
CA ALA A 184 -10.38 -16.66 -7.46
C ALA A 184 -11.28 -15.64 -8.16
N LEU A 185 -12.54 -15.50 -7.75
CA LEU A 185 -13.46 -14.51 -8.31
C LEU A 185 -13.01 -13.07 -8.13
N VAL A 186 -12.42 -12.76 -6.97
CA VAL A 186 -11.96 -11.40 -6.67
C VAL A 186 -10.72 -11.07 -7.49
N LEU A 187 -9.80 -12.03 -7.61
CA LEU A 187 -8.58 -11.87 -8.39
C LEU A 187 -8.86 -11.80 -9.88
N ASP A 188 -9.77 -12.63 -10.40
CA ASP A 188 -10.25 -12.61 -11.78
C ASP A 188 -10.85 -11.25 -12.15
N GLN A 189 -11.80 -10.75 -11.35
CA GLN A 189 -12.39 -9.43 -11.58
C GLN A 189 -11.33 -8.31 -11.58
N LYS A 190 -10.34 -8.40 -10.69
CA LYS A 190 -9.26 -7.40 -10.59
C LYS A 190 -8.27 -7.51 -11.75
N ALA A 191 -7.96 -8.71 -12.21
CA ALA A 191 -7.11 -8.97 -13.36
C ALA A 191 -7.67 -8.31 -14.64
N ASP A 192 -8.97 -8.47 -14.91
CA ASP A 192 -9.66 -7.82 -16.03
C ASP A 192 -9.53 -6.29 -15.98
N GLU A 193 -9.68 -5.68 -14.79
CA GLU A 193 -9.51 -4.24 -14.59
C GLU A 193 -8.05 -3.79 -14.88
N TYR A 194 -7.07 -4.64 -14.59
CA TYR A 194 -5.64 -4.32 -14.73
C TYR A 194 -5.15 -4.38 -16.17
N GLN A 195 -5.61 -5.34 -16.97
CA GLN A 195 -5.27 -5.47 -18.40
C GLN A 195 -5.54 -4.17 -19.16
N ALA A 196 -6.70 -3.55 -18.89
CA ALA A 196 -7.13 -2.31 -19.52
C ALA A 196 -6.26 -1.11 -19.09
N LEU A 197 -5.96 -1.02 -17.79
CA LEU A 197 -5.17 0.08 -17.23
C LEU A 197 -3.69 0.02 -17.64
N LEU A 198 -3.10 -1.18 -17.72
CA LEU A 198 -1.72 -1.37 -18.18
C LEU A 198 -1.56 -0.95 -19.64
N THR A 199 -2.52 -1.33 -20.49
CA THR A 199 -2.51 -1.00 -21.91
C THR A 199 -2.62 0.51 -22.15
N GLN A 200 -3.44 1.21 -21.34
CA GLN A 200 -3.65 2.66 -21.45
C GLN A 200 -2.57 3.50 -20.75
N GLY A 201 -2.08 3.04 -19.61
CA GLY A 201 -1.14 3.80 -18.76
C GLY A 201 0.28 3.79 -19.28
N SER A 202 0.67 2.79 -20.06
CA SER A 202 2.08 2.57 -20.43
C SER A 202 2.40 2.90 -21.89
N SER A 203 1.40 3.38 -22.64
CA SER A 203 1.52 3.60 -24.07
C SER A 203 2.51 4.75 -24.36
N GLY A 204 3.73 4.42 -24.77
CA GLY A 204 4.65 5.37 -25.39
C GLY A 204 6.06 5.47 -24.79
N GLU A 205 6.39 4.73 -23.72
CA GLU A 205 7.74 4.74 -23.14
C GLU A 205 8.51 3.44 -23.43
N PRO A 206 9.45 3.43 -24.38
CA PRO A 206 10.18 2.21 -24.77
C PRO A 206 10.94 1.54 -23.64
N SER A 207 11.36 2.32 -22.64
CA SER A 207 12.17 1.83 -21.51
C SER A 207 11.38 1.09 -20.44
N VAL A 208 10.04 1.12 -20.48
CA VAL A 208 9.15 0.43 -19.53
C VAL A 208 8.37 -0.71 -20.21
N MET A 209 8.56 -0.92 -21.52
CA MET A 209 7.84 -1.95 -22.28
C MET A 209 8.05 -3.36 -21.73
N GLN A 210 9.26 -3.69 -21.27
CA GLN A 210 9.55 -5.02 -20.74
C GLN A 210 8.82 -5.25 -19.41
N GLU A 211 8.83 -4.26 -18.53
CA GLU A 211 8.17 -4.33 -17.23
C GLU A 211 6.64 -4.41 -17.39
N VAL A 212 6.09 -3.75 -18.41
CA VAL A 212 4.67 -3.86 -18.76
C VAL A 212 4.34 -5.26 -19.27
N ALA A 213 5.20 -5.85 -20.11
CA ALA A 213 5.02 -7.22 -20.57
C ALA A 213 5.08 -8.22 -19.41
N ASP A 214 6.01 -8.02 -18.46
CA ASP A 214 6.12 -8.85 -17.25
C ASP A 214 4.88 -8.68 -16.35
N ALA A 215 4.35 -7.46 -16.24
CA ALA A 215 3.11 -7.16 -15.51
C ALA A 215 1.88 -7.84 -16.14
N GLN A 216 1.76 -7.80 -17.48
CA GLN A 216 0.70 -8.51 -18.20
C GLN A 216 0.80 -10.02 -17.97
N ALA A 217 1.99 -10.59 -18.10
CA ALA A 217 2.21 -12.02 -17.85
C ALA A 217 1.82 -12.43 -16.41
N ALA A 218 2.06 -11.57 -15.41
CA ALA A 218 1.65 -11.84 -14.03
C ALA A 218 0.11 -11.77 -13.85
N VAL A 219 -0.57 -10.85 -14.55
CA VAL A 219 -2.04 -10.78 -14.58
C VAL A 219 -2.63 -12.03 -15.22
N ASP A 220 -2.10 -12.44 -16.37
CA ASP A 220 -2.53 -13.64 -17.09
C ASP A 220 -2.35 -14.90 -16.23
N GLN A 221 -1.24 -14.98 -15.49
CA GLN A 221 -0.98 -16.11 -14.60
C GLN A 221 -1.99 -16.18 -13.44
N VAL A 222 -2.35 -15.03 -12.85
CA VAL A 222 -3.38 -14.96 -11.81
C VAL A 222 -4.75 -15.37 -12.37
N ASN A 223 -5.11 -14.88 -13.56
CA ASN A 223 -6.36 -15.22 -14.23
C ASN A 223 -6.43 -16.74 -14.50
N SER A 224 -5.39 -17.31 -15.11
CA SER A 224 -5.30 -18.76 -15.38
C SER A 224 -5.46 -19.61 -14.12
N THR A 225 -4.77 -19.26 -13.02
CA THR A 225 -4.90 -19.95 -11.73
C THR A 225 -6.31 -19.78 -11.12
N ALA A 226 -6.91 -18.60 -11.24
CA ALA A 226 -8.28 -18.36 -10.80
C ALA A 226 -9.28 -19.24 -11.57
N VAL A 227 -9.19 -19.25 -12.91
CA VAL A 227 -10.02 -20.11 -13.77
C VAL A 227 -9.84 -21.58 -13.42
N GLU A 228 -8.60 -22.05 -13.27
CA GLU A 228 -8.33 -23.44 -12.92
C GLU A 228 -8.97 -23.80 -11.57
N THR A 229 -8.87 -22.91 -10.58
CA THR A 229 -9.51 -23.09 -9.27
C THR A 229 -11.03 -23.20 -9.40
N LEU A 230 -11.66 -22.33 -10.21
CA LEU A 230 -13.11 -22.34 -10.46
C LEU A 230 -13.57 -23.60 -11.20
N VAL A 231 -12.83 -24.01 -12.24
CA VAL A 231 -13.11 -25.22 -13.01
C VAL A 231 -12.99 -26.47 -12.14
N ASN A 232 -11.91 -26.59 -11.37
CA ASN A 232 -11.70 -27.71 -10.46
C ASN A 232 -12.80 -27.79 -9.40
N ALA A 233 -13.21 -26.66 -8.84
CA ALA A 233 -14.31 -26.60 -7.88
C ALA A 233 -15.64 -27.05 -8.49
N GLN A 234 -15.92 -26.66 -9.75
CA GLN A 234 -17.12 -27.08 -10.46
C GLN A 234 -17.11 -28.58 -10.79
N GLU A 235 -15.99 -29.10 -11.29
CA GLU A 235 -15.85 -30.50 -11.73
C GLU A 235 -15.85 -31.48 -10.55
N GLN A 236 -15.23 -31.13 -9.43
CA GLN A 236 -15.03 -32.05 -8.31
C GLN A 236 -16.10 -31.94 -7.23
N ASN A 237 -16.55 -30.72 -6.92
CA ASN A 237 -17.41 -30.46 -5.76
C ASN A 237 -18.86 -30.09 -6.14
N GLY A 238 -19.18 -30.04 -7.44
CA GLY A 238 -20.49 -29.61 -7.90
C GLY A 238 -20.79 -28.18 -7.47
N GLY A 239 -19.80 -27.28 -7.60
CA GLY A 239 -19.89 -25.87 -7.27
C GLY A 239 -21.10 -25.16 -7.91
N ASP A 240 -21.37 -23.93 -7.47
CA ASP A 240 -22.50 -23.13 -8.00
C ASP A 240 -22.28 -22.84 -9.49
N PRO A 241 -23.09 -23.39 -10.41
CA PRO A 241 -22.91 -23.19 -11.85
C PRO A 241 -22.98 -21.72 -12.27
N ARG A 242 -23.64 -20.87 -11.47
CA ARG A 242 -23.75 -19.43 -11.74
C ARG A 242 -22.41 -18.71 -11.62
N VAL A 243 -21.48 -19.25 -10.83
CA VAL A 243 -20.15 -18.68 -10.62
C VAL A 243 -19.31 -18.86 -11.88
N ILE A 244 -19.21 -20.11 -12.36
CA ILE A 244 -18.42 -20.42 -13.56
C ILE A 244 -19.04 -19.83 -14.82
N GLU A 245 -20.38 -19.76 -14.91
CA GLU A 245 -21.08 -19.06 -15.99
C GLU A 245 -20.71 -17.58 -16.00
N ARG A 246 -20.77 -16.89 -14.85
CA ARG A 246 -20.42 -15.47 -14.78
C ARG A 246 -18.99 -15.21 -15.22
N ASN A 247 -18.05 -16.01 -14.72
CA ASN A 247 -16.63 -15.89 -15.08
C ASN A 247 -16.40 -16.13 -16.58
N PHE A 248 -17.01 -17.18 -17.16
CA PHE A 248 -16.95 -17.42 -18.59
C PHE A 248 -17.52 -16.26 -19.42
N GLN A 249 -18.67 -15.69 -19.01
CA GLN A 249 -19.25 -14.53 -19.69
C GLN A 249 -18.36 -13.28 -19.57
N SER A 250 -17.64 -13.09 -18.44
CA SER A 250 -16.67 -12.01 -18.27
C SER A 250 -15.55 -12.14 -19.30
N GLN A 251 -14.90 -13.30 -19.36
CA GLN A 251 -13.79 -13.54 -20.30
C GLN A 251 -14.23 -13.49 -21.75
N LEU A 252 -15.40 -14.05 -22.06
CA LEU A 252 -15.99 -13.95 -23.40
C LEU A 252 -16.21 -12.48 -23.81
N THR A 253 -16.65 -11.64 -22.87
CA THR A 253 -16.82 -10.20 -23.12
C THR A 253 -15.48 -9.50 -23.28
N SER A 254 -14.49 -9.82 -22.44
CA SER A 254 -13.12 -9.29 -22.51
C SER A 254 -12.49 -9.60 -23.87
N VAL A 255 -12.44 -10.87 -24.28
CA VAL A 255 -11.90 -11.30 -25.57
C VAL A 255 -12.61 -10.64 -26.75
N ARG A 256 -13.95 -10.55 -26.72
CA ARG A 256 -14.70 -9.85 -27.78
C ARG A 256 -14.35 -8.36 -27.85
N SER A 257 -14.14 -7.72 -26.70
CA SER A 257 -13.71 -6.33 -26.64
C SER A 257 -12.30 -6.14 -27.23
N LEU A 258 -11.38 -7.08 -26.96
CA LEU A 258 -10.03 -7.07 -27.52
C LEU A 258 -10.04 -7.24 -29.04
N ILE A 259 -10.87 -8.14 -29.57
CA ILE A 259 -11.08 -8.30 -31.02
C ILE A 259 -11.62 -7.01 -31.64
N ALA A 260 -12.66 -6.43 -31.03
CA ALA A 260 -13.28 -5.20 -31.53
C ALA A 260 -12.29 -4.03 -31.53
N LEU A 261 -11.54 -3.85 -30.43
CA LEU A 261 -10.54 -2.80 -30.28
C LEU A 261 -9.40 -2.97 -31.29
N SER A 262 -8.84 -4.18 -31.41
CA SER A 262 -7.74 -4.48 -32.34
C SER A 262 -8.17 -4.26 -33.79
N THR A 263 -9.39 -4.67 -34.13
CA THR A 263 -9.97 -4.45 -35.46
C THR A 263 -10.20 -2.96 -35.75
N ALA A 264 -10.66 -2.20 -34.76
CA ALA A 264 -10.83 -0.75 -34.87
C ALA A 264 -9.49 -0.03 -35.07
N ARG A 265 -8.47 -0.37 -34.26
CA ARG A 265 -7.09 0.17 -34.40
C ARG A 265 -6.52 -0.10 -35.78
N LEU A 266 -6.57 -1.35 -36.25
CA LEU A 266 -6.10 -1.71 -37.60
C LEU A 266 -6.84 -0.96 -38.72
N THR A 267 -8.13 -0.68 -38.54
CA THR A 267 -8.91 0.12 -39.50
C THR A 267 -8.47 1.58 -39.48
N ALA A 268 -8.29 2.17 -38.30
CA ALA A 268 -7.80 3.54 -38.14
C ALA A 268 -6.37 3.73 -38.70
N ILE A 269 -5.47 2.77 -38.43
CA ILE A 269 -4.11 2.74 -38.97
C ILE A 269 -4.15 2.71 -40.50
N LYS A 270 -4.96 1.82 -41.08
CA LYS A 270 -5.11 1.74 -42.54
C LYS A 270 -5.57 3.07 -43.13
N GLU A 271 -6.58 3.69 -42.53
CA GLU A 271 -7.13 4.97 -42.99
C GLU A 271 -6.10 6.10 -42.86
N ALA A 272 -5.36 6.17 -41.75
CA ALA A 272 -4.32 7.16 -41.52
C ALA A 272 -3.16 7.04 -42.53
N ILE A 273 -2.67 5.81 -42.74
CA ILE A 273 -1.58 5.53 -43.70
C ILE A 273 -2.04 5.86 -45.13
N SER A 274 -3.29 5.53 -45.49
CA SER A 274 -3.85 5.90 -46.80
C SER A 274 -3.98 7.42 -46.97
N LYS A 275 -4.40 8.17 -45.93
CA LYS A 275 -4.49 9.63 -45.98
C LYS A 275 -3.12 10.31 -46.11
N ALA A 276 -2.09 9.71 -45.53
CA ALA A 276 -0.71 10.21 -45.62
C ALA A 276 -0.01 9.83 -46.94
N ASP A 277 -0.70 9.16 -47.87
CA ASP A 277 -0.12 8.58 -49.11
C ASP A 277 1.12 7.70 -48.84
N ALA A 278 1.16 7.08 -47.66
CA ALA A 278 2.27 6.27 -47.16
C ALA A 278 1.94 4.77 -47.19
N LEU A 279 0.85 4.38 -47.88
CA LEU A 279 0.42 2.97 -47.97
C LEU A 279 1.23 2.24 -49.04
N ASP A 280 2.24 1.51 -48.61
CA ASP A 280 2.99 0.58 -49.45
C ASP A 280 2.47 -0.86 -49.32
N ALA A 281 2.99 -1.75 -50.19
CA ALA A 281 2.59 -3.15 -50.23
C ALA A 281 2.94 -3.92 -48.94
N ASP A 282 4.02 -3.55 -48.25
CA ASP A 282 4.44 -4.20 -47.00
C ASP A 282 3.45 -3.85 -45.88
N ARG A 283 3.22 -2.56 -45.62
CA ARG A 283 2.26 -2.09 -44.62
C ARG A 283 0.86 -2.62 -44.89
N GLY A 284 0.42 -2.59 -46.16
CA GLY A 284 -0.87 -3.14 -46.57
C GLY A 284 -1.01 -4.63 -46.26
N SER A 285 0.03 -5.43 -46.54
CA SER A 285 0.08 -6.86 -46.25
C SER A 285 0.06 -7.13 -44.74
N ARG A 286 0.85 -6.41 -43.95
CA ARG A 286 0.91 -6.53 -42.49
C ARG A 286 -0.44 -6.24 -41.84
N ILE A 287 -1.11 -5.16 -42.25
CA ILE A 287 -2.46 -4.83 -41.77
C ILE A 287 -3.46 -5.93 -42.13
N ALA A 288 -3.41 -6.47 -43.35
CA ALA A 288 -4.32 -7.52 -43.79
C ALA A 288 -4.10 -8.82 -42.99
N GLN A 289 -2.85 -9.21 -42.77
CA GLN A 289 -2.49 -10.39 -41.96
C GLN A 289 -2.93 -10.23 -40.52
N ALA A 290 -2.63 -9.09 -39.88
CA ALA A 290 -3.06 -8.79 -38.51
C ALA A 290 -4.59 -8.81 -38.37
N ARG A 291 -5.31 -8.21 -39.33
CA ARG A 291 -6.78 -8.22 -39.33
C ARG A 291 -7.34 -9.63 -39.50
N GLN A 292 -6.74 -10.42 -40.39
CA GLN A 292 -7.15 -11.81 -40.59
C GLN A 292 -6.92 -12.64 -39.32
N ALA A 293 -5.78 -12.49 -38.65
CA ALA A 293 -5.45 -13.20 -37.43
C ALA A 293 -6.44 -12.89 -36.28
N VAL A 294 -6.87 -11.64 -36.15
CA VAL A 294 -7.88 -11.21 -35.17
C VAL A 294 -9.28 -11.73 -35.53
N THR A 295 -9.72 -11.55 -36.77
CA THR A 295 -11.09 -11.93 -37.20
C THR A 295 -11.29 -13.44 -37.31
N SER A 296 -10.23 -14.23 -37.54
CA SER A 296 -10.33 -15.69 -37.54
C SER A 296 -10.67 -16.29 -36.17
N GLN A 297 -10.52 -15.52 -35.09
CA GLN A 297 -10.80 -15.97 -33.71
C GLN A 297 -12.30 -16.08 -33.39
N GLU A 298 -13.20 -15.54 -34.21
CA GLU A 298 -14.66 -15.69 -34.00
C GLU A 298 -15.11 -17.16 -34.00
N LYS A 299 -14.42 -18.01 -34.77
CA LYS A 299 -14.71 -19.45 -34.82
C LYS A 299 -14.31 -20.17 -33.51
N PRO A 300 -13.06 -20.07 -33.02
CA PRO A 300 -12.69 -20.56 -31.69
C PRO A 300 -13.61 -20.07 -30.56
N ILE A 301 -14.06 -18.81 -30.58
CA ILE A 301 -15.04 -18.30 -29.60
C ILE A 301 -16.36 -19.07 -29.64
N SER A 302 -16.84 -19.40 -30.84
CA SER A 302 -18.05 -20.19 -31.02
C SER A 302 -17.86 -21.62 -30.52
N GLU A 303 -16.68 -22.21 -30.76
CA GLU A 303 -16.31 -23.53 -30.23
C GLU A 303 -16.22 -23.53 -28.70
N ALA A 304 -15.65 -22.49 -28.09
CA ALA A 304 -15.61 -22.29 -26.65
C ALA A 304 -17.02 -22.22 -26.05
N THR A 305 -17.91 -21.42 -26.66
CA THR A 305 -19.31 -21.27 -26.22
C THR A 305 -20.07 -22.61 -26.30
N ASN A 306 -19.87 -23.37 -27.37
CA ASN A 306 -20.48 -24.68 -27.54
C ASN A 306 -19.94 -25.70 -26.53
N ALA A 307 -18.62 -25.70 -26.27
CA ALA A 307 -18.00 -26.55 -25.26
C ALA A 307 -18.55 -26.23 -23.86
N PHE A 308 -18.70 -24.95 -23.53
CA PHE A 308 -19.27 -24.52 -22.26
C PHE A 308 -20.71 -24.99 -22.09
N ALA A 309 -21.56 -24.82 -23.12
CA ALA A 309 -22.97 -25.19 -23.09
C ALA A 309 -23.24 -26.68 -22.83
N VAL A 310 -22.29 -27.56 -23.17
CA VAL A 310 -22.38 -29.01 -22.91
C VAL A 310 -21.66 -29.44 -21.63
N GLY A 311 -21.22 -28.49 -20.80
CA GLY A 311 -20.51 -28.74 -19.54
C GLY A 311 -19.02 -29.03 -19.68
N GLY A 312 -18.44 -28.81 -20.87
CA GLY A 312 -17.01 -28.94 -21.13
C GLY A 312 -16.23 -27.70 -20.68
N TYR A 313 -16.29 -27.35 -19.40
CA TYR A 313 -15.76 -26.09 -18.86
C TYR A 313 -14.28 -25.89 -19.14
N ARG A 314 -13.43 -26.88 -18.84
CA ARG A 314 -11.99 -26.81 -19.08
C ARG A 314 -11.66 -26.49 -20.54
N ARG A 315 -12.26 -27.23 -21.47
CA ARG A 315 -12.09 -27.02 -22.91
C ARG A 315 -12.58 -25.65 -23.37
N ALA A 316 -13.66 -25.16 -22.76
CA ALA A 316 -14.20 -23.84 -23.09
C ALA A 316 -13.22 -22.72 -22.70
N PHE A 317 -12.66 -22.77 -21.50
CA PHE A 317 -11.68 -21.80 -21.03
C PHE A 317 -10.35 -21.90 -21.77
N GLU A 318 -9.84 -23.11 -22.03
CA GLU A 318 -8.65 -23.32 -22.87
C GLU A 318 -8.80 -22.70 -24.27
N ALA A 319 -10.01 -22.77 -24.84
CA ALA A 319 -10.30 -22.16 -26.13
C ALA A 319 -10.37 -20.63 -26.06
N LEU A 320 -10.82 -20.03 -24.95
CA LEU A 320 -10.79 -18.57 -24.77
C LEU A 320 -9.36 -18.07 -24.54
N ASP A 321 -8.56 -18.75 -23.71
CA ASP A 321 -7.15 -18.44 -23.47
C ASP A 321 -6.33 -18.50 -24.78
N ALA A 322 -6.55 -19.53 -25.61
CA ALA A 322 -5.90 -19.64 -26.91
C ALA A 322 -6.27 -18.47 -27.86
N VAL A 323 -7.49 -17.93 -27.75
CA VAL A 323 -7.91 -16.76 -28.53
C VAL A 323 -7.21 -15.51 -28.03
N GLU A 324 -7.15 -15.31 -26.72
CA GLU A 324 -6.48 -14.18 -26.09
C GLU A 324 -5.00 -14.13 -26.50
N GLN A 325 -4.27 -15.23 -26.34
CA GLN A 325 -2.87 -15.36 -26.76
C GLN A 325 -2.68 -15.07 -28.25
N ALA A 326 -3.61 -15.49 -29.11
CA ALA A 326 -3.54 -15.21 -30.53
C ALA A 326 -3.74 -13.71 -30.84
N ILE A 327 -4.57 -13.00 -30.08
CA ILE A 327 -4.77 -11.55 -30.21
C ILE A 327 -3.57 -10.79 -29.65
N ASP A 328 -3.00 -11.23 -28.54
CA ASP A 328 -1.83 -10.62 -27.92
C ASP A 328 -0.60 -10.72 -28.82
N GLY A 329 -0.43 -11.84 -29.51
CA GLY A 329 0.61 -12.00 -30.54
C GLY A 329 0.50 -10.99 -31.69
N VAL A 330 -0.65 -10.37 -31.90
CA VAL A 330 -0.86 -9.33 -32.94
C VAL A 330 -0.52 -7.93 -32.42
N GLN A 331 -0.56 -7.69 -31.11
CA GLN A 331 -0.35 -6.36 -30.53
C GLN A 331 1.02 -5.72 -30.88
N PRO A 332 2.15 -6.45 -30.88
CA PRO A 332 3.43 -5.87 -31.31
C PRO A 332 3.39 -5.36 -32.75
N THR A 333 2.71 -6.08 -33.64
CA THR A 333 2.56 -5.66 -35.05
C THR A 333 1.72 -4.37 -35.15
N ILE A 334 0.65 -4.26 -34.36
CA ILE A 334 -0.17 -3.04 -34.32
C ILE A 334 0.65 -1.86 -33.81
N LEU A 335 1.42 -2.06 -32.73
CA LEU A 335 2.27 -1.02 -32.15
C LEU A 335 3.34 -0.54 -33.14
N GLU A 336 4.03 -1.45 -33.84
CA GLU A 336 5.01 -1.09 -34.85
C GLU A 336 4.38 -0.26 -35.99
N LEU A 337 3.18 -0.62 -36.43
CA LEU A 337 2.44 0.13 -37.45
C LEU A 337 2.04 1.53 -36.93
N GLU A 338 1.65 1.66 -35.67
CA GLU A 338 1.34 2.96 -35.02
C GLU A 338 2.59 3.83 -34.85
N LEU A 339 3.72 3.26 -34.45
CA LEU A 339 5.00 3.98 -34.37
C LEU A 339 5.45 4.46 -35.75
N SER A 340 5.22 3.67 -36.80
CA SER A 340 5.54 4.07 -38.18
C SER A 340 4.73 5.29 -38.67
N LEU A 341 3.58 5.58 -38.07
CA LEU A 341 2.80 6.79 -38.33
C LEU A 341 3.37 8.03 -37.64
N THR A 342 4.12 7.85 -36.54
CA THR A 342 4.61 8.95 -35.70
C THR A 342 6.08 9.31 -35.98
N ALA A 343 6.82 8.43 -36.67
CA ALA A 343 8.20 8.68 -37.05
C ALA A 343 8.29 9.86 -38.06
N PRO A 344 9.19 10.84 -37.86
CA PRO A 344 9.39 11.94 -38.80
C PRO A 344 9.84 11.39 -40.16
N ALA A 345 9.32 11.96 -41.25
CA ALA A 345 9.73 11.62 -42.60
C ALA A 345 11.26 11.72 -42.72
N PRO A 346 11.95 10.75 -43.36
CA PRO A 346 13.39 10.82 -43.56
C PRO A 346 13.71 12.14 -44.29
N GLU A 347 14.62 12.94 -43.70
CA GLU A 347 15.09 14.17 -44.32
C GLU A 347 15.58 13.82 -45.74
N SER A 348 15.00 14.49 -46.74
CA SER A 348 15.46 14.36 -48.11
C SER A 348 16.96 14.73 -48.13
N PRO A 349 17.84 13.89 -48.70
CA PRO A 349 19.25 14.23 -48.76
C PRO A 349 19.41 15.59 -49.45
N PRO A 350 20.30 16.46 -48.95
CA PRO A 350 20.53 17.76 -49.58
C PRO A 350 20.94 17.52 -51.04
N ASN A 351 20.19 18.13 -51.96
CA ASN A 351 20.60 18.23 -53.36
C ASN A 351 21.93 18.99 -53.39
N PHE A 352 23.03 18.26 -53.61
CA PHE A 352 24.35 18.84 -53.87
C PHE A 352 24.54 19.07 -55.38
#